data_AF-A0A016TKJ8-F1
#
_entry.id   AF-A0A016TKJ8-F1
#
_cell.length_a   1.000
_cell.length_b   1.000
_cell.length_c   1.000
_cell.angle_alpha   90.00
_cell.angle_beta   90.00
_cell.angle_gamma   90.00
#
_symmetry.space_group_name_H-M   'P 1'
#
loop_
_entity.id
_entity.type
_entity.pdbx_description
1 polymer ?
#
loop_
_entity_poly.entity_id
_entity_poly.type
_entity_poly.pdbx_seq_one_letter_code
_entity_poly.pdbx_strand_id
1 'polypeptide(L)'
;MKVAMQKIPYKALRENSEYSLPECCRRWRSLPLVFLACGIAFGLMYGYFAKKGTLAMSNNNKNITLPEHTKDCVPFYELLRKHASANTGNRKSSQTKLSLLAAYAYPDYAVVTLEADGWYGRKVYCRYFDRKWKELSPVESMVFPEFVVHCCRHPLAYYMSISEQKHEETDFMVPVLDRIDNPPPYGLSLCLAPFYGNDSKWLLLVELVEHYKLQGVEHFYFYLKEVDDYSRKLVNDYVKGGEAELVRFSREQDRPLRNWQHVAVQDCIQRSRHHSRYTIFSDLDERILPLKDNRLVDYVARTMIKDAALGMLELKPKLIQRTRDAPTVYEGAGTLLNHLPTLVFHTTMAVAPRGHGARRILDTKRVLLMQNHKLLVYFPDYVGLVAPADEAVVWHYVDAAASNSSSLAEVGSSDPLEIVSYPEKLGEQLFRNVQARLDYVYRINY
;
A
#
# COMPACT_ATOMS: atom_id res chain seq x y z
N MET A 1 -42.67 -29.78 22.70
CA MET A 1 -42.83 -28.98 21.46
C MET A 1 -41.55 -29.08 20.66
N LYS A 2 -41.67 -29.34 19.35
CA LYS A 2 -40.57 -29.68 18.44
C LYS A 2 -39.63 -28.48 18.22
N VAL A 3 -38.33 -28.75 18.25
CA VAL A 3 -37.25 -27.85 17.82
C VAL A 3 -37.33 -27.69 16.30
N ALA A 4 -37.41 -26.45 15.81
CA ALA A 4 -37.29 -26.12 14.40
C ALA A 4 -35.85 -25.68 14.10
N MET A 5 -35.09 -26.57 13.46
CA MET A 5 -33.83 -26.24 12.79
C MET A 5 -34.12 -25.31 11.60
N GLN A 6 -33.65 -24.07 11.67
CA GLN A 6 -33.69 -23.15 10.53
C GLN A 6 -32.45 -23.41 9.66
N LYS A 7 -32.68 -23.92 8.46
CA LYS A 7 -31.66 -24.19 7.43
C LYS A 7 -31.05 -22.88 6.94
N ILE A 8 -29.73 -22.73 7.07
CA ILE A 8 -28.96 -21.67 6.42
C ILE A 8 -28.60 -22.14 4.99
N PRO A 9 -28.82 -21.34 3.94
CA PRO A 9 -28.60 -21.78 2.56
C PRO A 9 -27.09 -21.87 2.23
N TYR A 10 -26.66 -23.09 1.88
CA TYR A 10 -25.39 -23.42 1.25
C TYR A 10 -25.29 -22.78 -0.15
N LYS A 11 -24.81 -21.53 -0.25
CA LYS A 11 -24.38 -20.96 -1.56
C LYS A 11 -23.40 -19.78 -1.53
N ALA A 12 -22.55 -19.68 -0.50
CA ALA A 12 -21.55 -18.60 -0.41
C ALA A 12 -20.11 -19.06 -0.09
N LEU A 13 -19.78 -20.35 -0.30
CA LEU A 13 -18.48 -20.93 0.06
C LEU A 13 -17.72 -21.55 -1.12
N ARG A 14 -17.97 -21.12 -2.37
CA ARG A 14 -17.34 -21.70 -3.56
C ARG A 14 -16.59 -20.75 -4.49
N GLU A 15 -16.29 -19.52 -4.07
CA GLU A 15 -15.58 -18.54 -4.93
C GLU A 15 -14.15 -18.20 -4.48
N ASN A 16 -13.60 -18.84 -3.44
CA ASN A 16 -12.21 -18.56 -2.98
C ASN A 16 -11.27 -19.78 -3.03
N SER A 17 -11.48 -20.73 -3.94
CA SER A 17 -10.57 -21.87 -4.11
C SER A 17 -10.25 -22.19 -5.57
N GLU A 18 -9.66 -21.26 -6.29
CA GLU A 18 -8.82 -21.58 -7.46
C GLU A 18 -7.54 -20.76 -7.39
N TYR A 19 -6.54 -21.34 -6.71
CA TYR A 19 -5.14 -20.91 -6.85
C TYR A 19 -4.73 -21.13 -8.32
N SER A 20 -4.55 -20.02 -9.03
CA SER A 20 -3.96 -20.03 -10.37
C SER A 20 -2.46 -20.25 -10.26
N LEU A 21 -1.94 -21.17 -11.06
CA LEU A 21 -0.52 -21.54 -11.16
C LEU A 21 0.35 -20.35 -11.65
N PRO A 22 1.66 -20.32 -11.31
CA PRO A 22 2.56 -19.21 -11.67
C PRO A 22 2.75 -18.99 -13.18
N GLU A 23 3.05 -17.74 -13.57
CA GLU A 23 3.19 -17.23 -14.94
C GLU A 23 4.21 -17.94 -15.85
N CYS A 24 5.06 -18.84 -15.33
CA CYS A 24 6.05 -19.56 -16.13
C CYS A 24 5.40 -20.53 -17.16
N CYS A 25 4.14 -20.93 -16.95
CA CYS A 25 3.46 -21.91 -17.80
C CYS A 25 2.66 -21.32 -18.98
N ARG A 26 2.59 -19.99 -19.16
CA ARG A 26 1.77 -19.37 -20.24
C ARG A 26 2.51 -19.10 -21.55
N ARG A 27 3.83 -19.32 -21.63
CA ARG A 27 4.65 -18.84 -22.76
C ARG A 27 5.02 -19.86 -23.85
N TRP A 28 4.46 -21.07 -23.84
CA TRP A 28 4.73 -22.08 -24.89
C TRP A 28 3.44 -22.71 -25.39
N ARG A 29 2.70 -21.99 -26.25
CA ARG A 29 1.49 -22.50 -26.93
C ARG A 29 1.67 -22.87 -28.41
N SER A 30 2.91 -22.93 -28.90
CA SER A 30 3.14 -23.33 -30.29
C SER A 30 4.48 -24.05 -30.43
N LEU A 31 4.50 -25.38 -30.25
CA LEU A 31 5.45 -26.35 -30.87
C LEU A 31 5.14 -27.79 -30.35
N PRO A 32 4.72 -28.76 -31.19
CA PRO A 32 4.16 -30.04 -30.71
C PRO A 32 5.16 -31.13 -30.27
N LEU A 33 6.48 -30.85 -30.21
CA LEU A 33 7.49 -31.93 -30.12
C LEU A 33 8.35 -31.96 -28.83
N VAL A 34 8.01 -31.18 -27.80
CA VAL A 34 8.79 -31.14 -26.54
C VAL A 34 8.13 -31.90 -25.37
N PHE A 35 6.91 -32.42 -25.56
CA PHE A 35 6.13 -33.00 -24.46
C PHE A 35 6.67 -34.33 -23.89
N LEU A 36 7.48 -35.10 -24.61
CA LEU A 36 8.03 -36.35 -24.07
C LEU A 36 9.30 -36.15 -23.23
N ALA A 37 10.13 -35.15 -23.54
CA ALA A 37 11.41 -34.94 -22.84
C ALA A 37 11.24 -34.14 -21.54
N CYS A 38 10.29 -33.20 -21.47
CA CYS A 38 10.01 -32.43 -20.25
C CYS A 38 9.29 -33.26 -19.17
N GLY A 39 8.51 -34.28 -19.53
CA GLY A 39 7.79 -35.12 -18.57
C GLY A 39 8.71 -35.90 -17.61
N ILE A 40 9.87 -36.35 -18.10
CA ILE A 40 10.83 -37.12 -17.31
C ILE A 40 11.68 -36.18 -16.42
N ALA A 41 12.05 -35.00 -16.92
CA ALA A 41 12.76 -33.99 -16.13
C ALA A 41 11.88 -33.38 -15.04
N PHE A 42 10.58 -33.14 -15.31
CA PHE A 42 9.63 -32.69 -14.29
C PHE A 42 9.35 -33.76 -13.22
N GLY A 43 9.30 -35.05 -13.58
CA GLY A 43 9.14 -36.14 -12.60
C GLY A 43 10.31 -36.26 -11.62
N LEU A 44 11.55 -36.06 -12.10
CA LEU A 44 12.74 -36.09 -11.25
C LEU A 44 12.93 -34.81 -10.44
N MET A 45 12.57 -33.64 -10.98
CA MET A 45 12.55 -32.38 -10.24
C MET A 45 11.45 -32.34 -9.17
N TYR A 46 10.25 -32.86 -9.44
CA TYR A 46 9.21 -32.95 -8.40
C TYR A 46 9.61 -33.93 -7.30
N GLY A 47 10.26 -35.05 -7.64
CA GLY A 47 10.82 -35.98 -6.65
C GLY A 47 11.95 -35.38 -5.81
N TYR A 48 12.75 -34.47 -6.39
CA TYR A 48 13.86 -33.79 -5.69
C TYR A 48 13.39 -32.58 -4.86
N PHE A 49 12.39 -31.83 -5.34
CA PHE A 49 11.78 -30.70 -4.61
C PHE A 49 10.78 -31.15 -3.53
N ALA A 50 10.07 -32.27 -3.73
CA ALA A 50 9.24 -32.88 -2.68
C ALA A 50 10.08 -33.42 -1.50
N LYS A 51 11.39 -33.61 -1.67
CA LYS A 51 12.34 -33.95 -0.59
C LYS A 51 13.02 -32.75 0.07
N LYS A 52 12.94 -31.54 -0.50
CA LYS A 52 13.56 -30.31 0.05
C LYS A 52 12.55 -29.24 0.50
N GLY A 53 11.25 -29.41 0.22
CA GLY A 53 10.17 -28.54 0.68
C GLY A 53 9.44 -29.01 1.94
N THR A 54 9.78 -30.19 2.47
CA THR A 54 9.39 -30.59 3.82
C THR A 54 10.46 -30.05 4.77
N LEU A 55 10.39 -28.75 5.09
CA LEU A 55 10.75 -28.39 6.45
C LEU A 55 9.86 -29.29 7.29
N ALA A 56 10.46 -30.28 7.94
CA ALA A 56 9.73 -31.14 8.84
C ALA A 56 8.98 -30.20 9.78
N MET A 57 7.67 -30.05 9.59
CA MET A 57 6.78 -29.69 10.67
C MET A 57 6.97 -30.84 11.64
N SER A 58 7.95 -30.65 12.53
CA SER A 58 8.06 -31.43 13.74
C SER A 58 6.63 -31.46 14.28
N ASN A 59 6.07 -32.66 14.35
CA ASN A 59 4.76 -32.97 14.89
C ASN A 59 4.76 -32.77 16.41
N ASN A 60 5.46 -31.73 16.88
CA ASN A 60 5.44 -31.22 18.22
C ASN A 60 4.30 -30.22 18.27
N ASN A 61 3.09 -30.75 18.43
CA ASN A 61 1.98 -30.09 19.12
C ASN A 61 2.38 -29.82 20.60
N LYS A 62 3.54 -29.19 20.82
CA LYS A 62 3.87 -28.59 22.11
C LYS A 62 2.97 -27.39 22.24
N ASN A 63 2.23 -27.29 23.34
CA ASN A 63 1.47 -26.10 23.71
C ASN A 63 2.40 -24.89 23.55
N ILE A 64 2.17 -24.09 22.50
CA ILE A 64 2.92 -22.87 22.26
C ILE A 64 2.39 -21.86 23.27
N THR A 65 3.15 -21.66 24.34
CA THR A 65 2.81 -20.67 25.36
C THR A 65 3.50 -19.36 24.98
N LEU A 66 2.69 -18.38 24.57
CA LEU A 66 3.15 -17.01 24.41
C LEU A 66 3.37 -16.34 25.79
N PRO A 67 4.25 -15.33 25.89
CA PRO A 67 4.39 -14.54 27.11
C PRO A 67 3.09 -13.77 27.41
N GLU A 68 2.95 -13.28 28.64
CA GLU A 68 1.78 -12.48 29.02
C GLU A 68 1.77 -11.09 28.38
N HIS A 69 2.95 -10.56 28.01
CA HIS A 69 3.10 -9.21 27.48
C HIS A 69 4.06 -9.18 26.27
N THR A 70 3.74 -8.33 25.29
CA THR A 70 4.57 -8.10 24.10
C THR A 70 6.00 -7.60 24.33
N LYS A 71 6.33 -7.08 25.52
CA LYS A 71 7.69 -6.63 25.85
C LYS A 71 8.73 -7.76 25.78
N ASP A 72 8.27 -8.99 25.97
CA ASP A 72 9.11 -10.19 26.01
C ASP A 72 9.28 -10.84 24.63
N CYS A 73 8.65 -10.30 23.57
CA CYS A 73 8.67 -10.88 22.23
C CYS A 73 8.81 -9.86 21.08
N VAL A 74 8.42 -8.59 21.25
CA VAL A 74 8.55 -7.55 20.22
C VAL A 74 9.95 -6.94 20.32
N PRO A 75 10.83 -7.10 19.32
CA PRO A 75 12.27 -6.78 19.45
C PRO A 75 12.59 -5.32 19.76
N PHE A 76 11.67 -4.41 19.44
CA PHE A 76 11.82 -2.96 19.58
C PHE A 76 10.78 -2.36 20.55
N TYR A 77 10.26 -3.16 21.49
CA TYR A 77 9.24 -2.72 22.43
C TYR A 77 9.62 -1.44 23.19
N GLU A 78 10.88 -1.31 23.64
CA GLU A 78 11.34 -0.11 24.34
C GLU A 78 11.28 1.16 23.48
N LEU A 79 11.49 1.03 22.15
CA LEU A 79 11.32 2.14 21.22
C LEU A 79 9.84 2.54 21.13
N LEU A 80 8.93 1.56 21.04
CA LEU A 80 7.48 1.81 21.05
C LEU A 80 7.08 2.57 22.32
N ARG A 81 7.49 2.05 23.48
CA ARG A 81 7.18 2.63 24.80
C ARG A 81 7.69 4.05 24.93
N LYS A 82 8.96 4.29 24.56
CA LYS A 82 9.58 5.62 24.57
C LYS A 82 8.75 6.64 23.78
N HIS A 83 8.36 6.31 22.55
CA HIS A 83 7.63 7.24 21.69
C HIS A 83 6.15 7.40 22.07
N ALA A 84 5.51 6.34 22.56
CA ALA A 84 4.17 6.39 23.12
C ALA A 84 4.12 7.33 24.35
N SER A 85 5.05 7.17 25.30
CA SER A 85 5.15 8.06 26.47
C SER A 85 5.47 9.51 26.10
N ALA A 86 6.20 9.73 25.00
CA ALA A 86 6.48 11.06 24.48
C ALA A 86 5.33 11.68 23.66
N ASN A 87 4.17 11.02 23.55
CA ASN A 87 3.04 11.45 22.71
C ASN A 87 3.42 11.66 21.23
N THR A 88 4.44 10.93 20.74
CA THR A 88 4.87 11.05 19.35
C THR A 88 3.76 10.60 18.43
N GLY A 89 3.31 11.48 17.53
CA GLY A 89 2.30 11.16 16.53
C GLY A 89 0.85 11.07 17.03
N ASN A 90 0.58 11.40 18.30
CA ASN A 90 -0.77 11.35 18.88
C ASN A 90 -1.70 12.42 18.27
N ARG A 91 -2.80 12.02 17.62
CA ARG A 91 -3.78 12.95 17.02
C ARG A 91 -4.82 13.48 18.00
N LYS A 92 -4.83 13.04 19.26
CA LYS A 92 -5.80 13.46 20.30
C LYS A 92 -7.27 13.36 19.86
N SER A 93 -7.58 12.34 19.04
CA SER A 93 -8.94 12.12 18.54
C SER A 93 -9.82 11.45 19.60
N SER A 94 -11.12 11.69 19.52
CA SER A 94 -12.11 11.02 20.37
C SER A 94 -12.15 9.52 20.06
N GLN A 95 -12.31 8.71 21.11
CA GLN A 95 -12.33 7.25 20.97
C GLN A 95 -13.60 6.79 20.25
N THR A 96 -13.42 6.01 19.17
CA THR A 96 -14.51 5.30 18.50
C THR A 96 -14.54 3.82 18.93
N LYS A 97 -15.61 3.10 18.60
CA LYS A 97 -15.65 1.64 18.85
C LYS A 97 -14.54 0.96 18.04
N LEU A 98 -13.90 -0.05 18.62
CA LEU A 98 -12.78 -0.74 18.00
C LEU A 98 -13.17 -1.36 16.65
N SER A 99 -12.30 -1.17 15.66
CA SER A 99 -12.42 -1.69 14.29
C SER A 99 -11.02 -1.95 13.74
N LEU A 100 -10.85 -3.12 13.12
CA LEU A 100 -9.56 -3.60 12.59
C LEU A 100 -9.57 -3.55 11.07
N LEU A 101 -8.39 -3.40 10.49
CA LEU A 101 -8.20 -3.33 9.05
C LEU A 101 -7.51 -4.59 8.51
N ALA A 102 -6.39 -4.99 9.12
CA ALA A 102 -5.64 -6.18 8.70
C ALA A 102 -4.72 -6.69 9.81
N ALA A 103 -4.23 -7.92 9.66
CA ALA A 103 -3.17 -8.48 10.49
C ALA A 103 -2.02 -9.00 9.62
N TYR A 104 -0.79 -8.79 10.06
CA TYR A 104 0.44 -9.15 9.34
C TYR A 104 1.37 -9.94 10.25
N ALA A 105 1.90 -11.05 9.78
CA ALA A 105 2.87 -11.87 10.50
C ALA A 105 4.27 -11.72 9.88
N TYR A 106 5.16 -11.02 10.57
CA TYR A 106 6.59 -10.88 10.23
C TYR A 106 7.42 -11.95 10.93
N PRO A 107 8.69 -12.18 10.56
CA PRO A 107 9.50 -13.27 11.13
C PRO A 107 9.46 -13.38 12.66
N ASP A 108 9.59 -12.25 13.37
CA ASP A 108 9.73 -12.25 14.84
C ASP A 108 8.48 -11.76 15.60
N TYR A 109 7.58 -11.03 14.93
CA TYR A 109 6.43 -10.39 15.55
C TYR A 109 5.24 -10.31 14.59
N ALA A 110 4.06 -9.99 15.12
CA ALA A 110 2.87 -9.72 14.32
C ALA A 110 2.40 -8.29 14.54
N VAL A 111 1.59 -7.78 13.63
CA VAL A 111 0.96 -6.46 13.74
C VAL A 111 -0.50 -6.57 13.36
N VAL A 112 -1.37 -5.91 14.12
CA VAL A 112 -2.75 -5.67 13.73
C VAL A 112 -2.92 -4.16 13.48
N THR A 113 -3.43 -3.81 12.31
CA THR A 113 -3.78 -2.42 11.97
C THR A 113 -5.25 -2.18 12.27
N LEU A 114 -5.55 -0.98 12.77
CA LEU A 114 -6.87 -0.54 13.16
C LEU A 114 -7.35 0.52 12.18
N GLU A 115 -8.66 0.72 12.14
CA GLU A 115 -9.22 1.94 11.58
C GLU A 115 -9.90 2.81 12.65
N ALA A 116 -10.04 2.35 13.90
CA ALA A 116 -10.65 3.13 14.98
C ALA A 116 -9.81 4.34 15.46
N ASP A 117 -10.47 5.47 15.73
CA ASP A 117 -9.85 6.70 16.24
C ASP A 117 -9.75 6.69 17.78
N GLY A 118 -8.78 7.44 18.32
CA GLY A 118 -8.69 7.73 19.77
C GLY A 118 -8.20 6.56 20.64
N TRP A 119 -7.56 5.56 20.03
CA TRP A 119 -6.99 4.40 20.74
C TRP A 119 -5.52 4.57 21.12
N TYR A 120 -4.86 5.66 20.75
CA TYR A 120 -3.44 5.91 20.99
C TYR A 120 -3.03 5.63 22.45
N GLY A 121 -1.99 4.81 22.65
CA GLY A 121 -1.42 4.49 23.96
C GLY A 121 -2.32 3.64 24.87
N ARG A 122 -3.53 3.25 24.41
CA ARG A 122 -4.42 2.39 25.19
C ARG A 122 -3.82 0.99 25.30
N LYS A 123 -3.99 0.40 26.48
CA LYS A 123 -3.75 -1.02 26.71
C LYS A 123 -4.80 -1.84 25.99
N VAL A 124 -4.36 -2.88 25.30
CA VAL A 124 -5.22 -3.80 24.56
C VAL A 124 -4.63 -5.22 24.63
N TYR A 125 -5.38 -6.22 24.16
CA TYR A 125 -4.92 -7.59 24.09
C TYR A 125 -4.94 -8.08 22.65
N CYS A 126 -3.82 -8.60 22.17
CA CYS A 126 -3.73 -9.34 20.93
C CYS A 126 -4.41 -10.70 21.14
N ARG A 127 -5.49 -10.96 20.39
CA ARG A 127 -6.26 -12.20 20.41
C ARG A 127 -5.91 -13.02 19.15
N TYR A 128 -5.69 -14.32 19.31
CA TYR A 128 -5.23 -15.19 18.24
C TYR A 128 -6.17 -16.37 18.09
N PHE A 129 -6.51 -16.71 16.85
CA PHE A 129 -7.45 -17.78 16.54
C PHE A 129 -6.89 -18.68 15.45
N ASP A 130 -7.13 -19.98 15.58
CA ASP A 130 -6.77 -20.95 14.54
C ASP A 130 -7.77 -20.94 13.37
N ARG A 131 -7.57 -21.84 12.40
CA ARG A 131 -8.46 -22.01 11.23
C ARG A 131 -9.90 -22.38 11.57
N LYS A 132 -10.16 -22.90 12.78
CA LYS A 132 -11.48 -23.29 13.27
C LYS A 132 -12.08 -22.24 14.21
N TRP A 133 -11.48 -21.05 14.27
CA TRP A 133 -11.84 -19.95 15.18
C TRP A 133 -11.75 -20.33 16.65
N LYS A 134 -10.94 -21.35 16.98
CA LYS A 134 -10.63 -21.65 18.37
C LYS A 134 -9.60 -20.64 18.85
N GLU A 135 -9.95 -19.94 19.93
CA GLU A 135 -9.02 -19.02 20.57
C GLU A 135 -7.81 -19.78 21.15
N LEU A 136 -6.64 -19.18 20.96
CA LEU A 136 -5.36 -19.72 21.41
C LEU A 136 -5.00 -19.12 22.78
N SER A 137 -4.22 -18.04 22.84
CA SER A 137 -3.90 -17.35 24.10
C SER A 137 -3.68 -15.86 23.90
N PRO A 138 -4.37 -14.98 24.66
CA PRO A 138 -4.24 -13.54 24.51
C PRO A 138 -2.91 -13.03 25.07
N VAL A 139 -2.37 -11.97 24.46
CA VAL A 139 -1.14 -11.30 24.93
C VAL A 139 -1.39 -9.80 25.09
N GLU A 140 -1.00 -9.23 26.23
CA GLU A 140 -1.13 -7.80 26.50
C GLU A 140 -0.20 -6.97 25.60
N SER A 141 -0.73 -5.88 25.05
CA SER A 141 0.01 -4.90 24.24
C SER A 141 -0.56 -3.49 24.39
N MET A 142 -0.07 -2.57 23.57
CA MET A 142 -0.57 -1.20 23.48
C MET A 142 -0.75 -0.77 22.03
N VAL A 143 -1.64 0.19 21.82
CA VAL A 143 -1.83 0.82 20.51
C VAL A 143 -0.76 1.88 20.31
N PHE A 144 0.30 1.52 19.58
CA PHE A 144 1.32 2.47 19.13
C PHE A 144 2.08 1.91 17.90
N PRO A 145 2.28 2.73 16.85
CA PRO A 145 1.71 4.06 16.60
C PRO A 145 0.18 4.09 16.60
N GLU A 146 -0.42 5.29 16.45
CA GLU A 146 -1.88 5.38 16.25
C GLU A 146 -2.28 4.43 15.11
N PHE A 147 -3.39 3.70 15.27
CA PHE A 147 -3.85 2.65 14.34
C PHE A 147 -3.02 1.36 14.24
N VAL A 148 -2.01 1.15 15.08
CA VAL A 148 -1.14 -0.03 14.98
C VAL A 148 -0.96 -0.68 16.34
N VAL A 149 -1.17 -1.99 16.41
CA VAL A 149 -0.88 -2.82 17.58
C VAL A 149 0.20 -3.82 17.21
N HIS A 150 1.34 -3.75 17.90
CA HIS A 150 2.41 -4.74 17.77
C HIS A 150 2.11 -5.92 18.70
N CYS A 151 2.22 -7.15 18.19
CA CYS A 151 1.83 -8.38 18.86
C CYS A 151 2.97 -9.41 18.78
N CYS A 152 2.97 -10.42 19.65
CA CYS A 152 3.86 -11.57 19.47
C CYS A 152 3.47 -12.35 18.21
N ARG A 153 4.44 -12.99 17.54
CA ARG A 153 4.13 -13.94 16.47
C ARG A 153 3.56 -15.23 17.08
N HIS A 154 2.38 -15.64 16.63
CA HIS A 154 1.82 -16.96 16.95
C HIS A 154 1.77 -17.81 15.67
N PRO A 155 2.56 -18.90 15.54
CA PRO A 155 2.68 -19.66 14.28
C PRO A 155 1.41 -20.42 13.89
N LEU A 156 0.49 -20.67 14.84
CA LEU A 156 -0.82 -21.28 14.56
C LEU A 156 -1.96 -20.26 14.35
N ALA A 157 -1.68 -18.95 14.47
CA ALA A 157 -2.72 -17.95 14.27
C ALA A 157 -3.05 -17.83 12.78
N TYR A 158 -4.31 -18.08 12.46
CA TYR A 158 -4.86 -17.88 11.13
C TYR A 158 -5.69 -16.59 11.06
N TYR A 159 -6.28 -16.21 12.19
CA TYR A 159 -6.97 -14.94 12.37
C TYR A 159 -6.46 -14.25 13.64
N MET A 160 -6.54 -12.94 13.65
CA MET A 160 -6.24 -12.12 14.82
C MET A 160 -7.35 -11.13 15.08
N SER A 161 -7.47 -10.75 16.35
CA SER A 161 -8.32 -9.66 16.79
C SER A 161 -7.65 -8.88 17.91
N ILE A 162 -8.25 -7.75 18.29
CA ILE A 162 -7.83 -6.91 19.41
C ILE A 162 -9.03 -6.73 20.34
N SER A 163 -8.80 -6.79 21.65
CA SER A 163 -9.83 -6.52 22.67
C SER A 163 -9.30 -5.58 23.75
N GLU A 164 -10.19 -4.90 24.47
CA GLU A 164 -9.82 -4.04 25.59
C GLU A 164 -9.56 -4.86 26.86
N GLN A 165 -10.32 -5.93 27.05
CA GLN A 165 -10.15 -6.85 28.18
C GLN A 165 -9.52 -8.18 27.73
N LYS A 166 -8.81 -8.84 28.66
CA LYS A 166 -8.11 -10.12 28.40
C LYS A 166 -9.10 -11.23 28.03
N HIS A 167 -10.25 -11.22 28.69
CA HIS A 167 -11.33 -12.17 28.51
C HIS A 167 -12.58 -11.40 28.12
N GLU A 168 -12.78 -11.27 26.82
CA GLU A 168 -13.93 -10.59 26.22
C GLU A 168 -14.38 -11.42 25.02
N GLU A 169 -15.68 -11.54 24.81
CA GLU A 169 -16.20 -12.14 23.57
C GLU A 169 -15.75 -11.30 22.38
N THR A 170 -15.39 -11.96 21.28
CA THR A 170 -14.80 -11.30 20.12
C THR A 170 -15.47 -11.81 18.86
N ASP A 171 -16.38 -11.00 18.34
CA ASP A 171 -17.21 -11.37 17.18
C ASP A 171 -16.59 -10.92 15.85
N PHE A 172 -15.43 -10.27 15.89
CA PHE A 172 -14.76 -9.71 14.73
C PHE A 172 -13.27 -10.05 14.75
N MET A 173 -12.77 -10.57 13.64
CA MET A 173 -11.37 -10.95 13.45
C MET A 173 -10.96 -10.75 11.99
N VAL A 174 -9.67 -10.52 11.77
CA VAL A 174 -9.08 -10.34 10.44
C VAL A 174 -8.12 -11.48 10.13
N PRO A 175 -8.03 -11.94 8.86
CA PRO A 175 -7.07 -12.96 8.48
C PRO A 175 -5.64 -12.45 8.65
N VAL A 176 -4.74 -13.34 9.05
CA VAL A 176 -3.31 -13.05 9.16
C VAL A 176 -2.65 -13.22 7.80
N LEU A 177 -2.03 -12.15 7.31
CA LEU A 177 -1.23 -12.14 6.08
C LEU A 177 0.23 -12.40 6.43
N ASP A 178 0.83 -13.46 5.88
CA ASP A 178 2.24 -13.74 6.06
C ASP A 178 3.11 -12.71 5.31
N ARG A 179 4.08 -12.13 6.02
CA ARG A 179 5.03 -11.14 5.53
C ARG A 179 6.46 -11.58 5.89
N ILE A 180 6.79 -12.82 5.52
CA ILE A 180 8.05 -13.49 5.88
C ILE A 180 9.02 -13.67 4.70
N ASP A 181 8.58 -13.32 3.48
CA ASP A 181 9.40 -13.50 2.28
C ASP A 181 10.68 -12.64 2.34
N ASN A 182 11.81 -13.28 2.03
CA ASN A 182 13.10 -12.63 1.93
C ASN A 182 13.94 -13.25 0.79
N PRO A 183 14.23 -12.52 -0.29
CA PRO A 183 13.83 -11.13 -0.55
C PRO A 183 12.29 -10.97 -0.68
N PRO A 184 11.75 -9.75 -0.46
CA PRO A 184 10.34 -9.47 -0.72
C PRO A 184 10.00 -9.70 -2.20
N PRO A 185 8.74 -10.03 -2.54
CA PRO A 185 8.33 -10.32 -3.90
C PRO A 185 8.44 -9.11 -4.85
N TYR A 186 8.35 -7.89 -4.34
CA TYR A 186 8.48 -6.66 -5.14
C TYR A 186 9.71 -5.85 -4.75
N GLY A 187 10.39 -5.27 -5.75
CA GLY A 187 11.47 -4.30 -5.58
C GLY A 187 10.94 -2.89 -5.29
N LEU A 188 9.89 -2.46 -5.99
CA LEU A 188 9.27 -1.15 -5.80
C LEU A 188 7.75 -1.24 -5.90
N SER A 189 7.06 -0.71 -4.88
CA SER A 189 5.60 -0.65 -4.84
C SER A 189 5.10 0.78 -4.55
N LEU A 190 3.82 1.03 -4.75
CA LEU A 190 3.20 2.32 -4.47
C LEU A 190 1.97 2.19 -3.55
N CYS A 191 1.99 2.93 -2.45
CA CYS A 191 0.84 3.22 -1.59
C CYS A 191 0.15 4.48 -2.13
N LEU A 192 -1.06 4.31 -2.65
CA LEU A 192 -1.87 5.43 -3.11
C LEU A 192 -2.69 5.97 -1.95
N ALA A 193 -2.74 7.30 -1.79
CA ALA A 193 -3.64 7.91 -0.84
C ALA A 193 -5.10 7.50 -1.07
N PRO A 194 -5.94 7.51 -0.01
CA PRO A 194 -7.29 6.98 -0.13
C PRO A 194 -8.14 7.67 -1.18
N PHE A 195 -8.89 6.86 -1.92
CA PHE A 195 -10.03 7.32 -2.69
C PHE A 195 -11.14 7.73 -1.71
N TYR A 196 -11.55 8.99 -1.78
CA TYR A 196 -12.73 9.52 -1.10
C TYR A 196 -13.47 10.52 -2.00
N GLY A 197 -14.72 10.84 -1.66
CA GLY A 197 -15.56 11.71 -2.47
C GLY A 197 -16.09 11.03 -3.73
N ASN A 198 -16.92 11.78 -4.48
CA ASN A 198 -17.64 11.28 -5.66
C ASN A 198 -17.22 11.96 -6.97
N ASP A 199 -16.16 12.77 -6.93
CA ASP A 199 -15.47 13.27 -8.11
C ASP A 199 -14.84 12.12 -8.91
N SER A 200 -14.81 12.30 -10.24
CA SER A 200 -14.26 11.34 -11.20
C SER A 200 -12.75 11.22 -11.05
N LYS A 201 -12.25 10.00 -10.84
CA LYS A 201 -10.84 9.71 -10.60
C LYS A 201 -10.18 8.87 -11.69
N TRP A 202 -10.96 8.36 -12.66
CA TRP A 202 -10.48 7.38 -13.64
C TRP A 202 -9.27 7.86 -14.44
N LEU A 203 -9.25 9.12 -14.88
CA LEU A 203 -8.17 9.66 -15.72
C LEU A 203 -6.87 9.81 -14.93
N LEU A 204 -6.93 10.39 -13.74
CA LEU A 204 -5.75 10.53 -12.87
C LEU A 204 -5.24 9.16 -12.41
N LEU A 205 -6.14 8.21 -12.15
CA LEU A 205 -5.79 6.85 -11.74
C LEU A 205 -5.07 6.08 -12.85
N VAL A 206 -5.62 6.05 -14.07
CA VAL A 206 -4.97 5.31 -15.18
C VAL A 206 -3.61 5.91 -15.51
N GLU A 207 -3.50 7.24 -15.55
CA GLU A 207 -2.22 7.90 -15.82
C GLU A 207 -1.21 7.64 -14.71
N LEU A 208 -1.64 7.64 -13.43
CA LEU A 208 -0.77 7.31 -12.30
C LEU A 208 -0.23 5.89 -12.42
N VAL A 209 -1.11 4.91 -12.59
CA VAL A 209 -0.71 3.50 -12.59
C VAL A 209 0.20 3.20 -13.76
N GLU A 210 -0.17 3.63 -14.97
CA GLU A 210 0.64 3.35 -16.17
C GLU A 210 1.96 4.14 -16.17
N HIS A 211 2.00 5.36 -15.59
CA HIS A 211 3.26 6.08 -15.33
C HIS A 211 4.19 5.27 -14.43
N TYR A 212 3.69 4.87 -13.26
CA TYR A 212 4.52 4.20 -12.28
C TYR A 212 4.97 2.80 -12.74
N LYS A 213 4.17 2.10 -13.55
CA LYS A 213 4.61 0.88 -14.24
C LYS A 213 5.80 1.15 -15.16
N LEU A 214 5.76 2.22 -15.97
CA LEU A 214 6.91 2.62 -16.80
C LEU A 214 8.14 2.99 -15.96
N GLN A 215 7.92 3.51 -14.75
CA GLN A 215 8.97 3.83 -13.78
C GLN A 215 9.49 2.62 -12.97
N GLY A 216 8.97 1.42 -13.22
CA GLY A 216 9.42 0.18 -12.58
C GLY A 216 8.71 -0.16 -11.26
N VAL A 217 7.54 0.41 -10.99
CA VAL A 217 6.66 -0.04 -9.91
C VAL A 217 5.98 -1.34 -10.31
N GLU A 218 6.06 -2.34 -9.44
CA GLU A 218 5.58 -3.70 -9.69
C GLU A 218 4.24 -4.01 -9.01
N HIS A 219 3.86 -3.23 -7.98
CA HIS A 219 2.63 -3.47 -7.23
C HIS A 219 2.06 -2.19 -6.61
N PHE A 220 0.72 -2.13 -6.51
CA PHE A 220 -0.01 -0.99 -6.00
C PHE A 220 -0.90 -1.35 -4.80
N TYR A 221 -0.97 -0.49 -3.79
CA TYR A 221 -1.90 -0.60 -2.68
C TYR A 221 -2.92 0.52 -2.78
N PHE A 222 -4.18 0.14 -2.98
CA PHE A 222 -5.31 1.05 -3.10
C PHE A 222 -6.12 1.05 -1.81
N TYR A 223 -6.42 2.25 -1.32
CA TYR A 223 -7.26 2.46 -0.15
C TYR A 223 -8.56 3.12 -0.58
N LEU A 224 -9.69 2.51 -0.26
CA LEU A 224 -10.98 2.94 -0.76
C LEU A 224 -11.94 3.23 0.38
N LYS A 225 -12.27 4.52 0.54
CA LYS A 225 -13.41 4.98 1.32
C LYS A 225 -14.62 5.15 0.40
N GLU A 226 -14.48 5.98 -0.62
CA GLU A 226 -15.52 6.31 -1.59
C GLU A 226 -14.92 6.49 -2.99
N VAL A 227 -15.67 6.07 -4.02
CA VAL A 227 -15.31 6.27 -5.43
C VAL A 227 -16.59 6.14 -6.27
N ASP A 228 -16.68 6.93 -7.34
CA ASP A 228 -17.78 6.84 -8.30
C ASP A 228 -17.75 5.50 -9.08
N ASP A 229 -18.90 5.09 -9.61
CA ASP A 229 -19.03 3.80 -10.29
C ASP A 229 -18.23 3.70 -11.59
N TYR A 230 -17.96 4.81 -12.26
CA TYR A 230 -17.20 4.84 -13.50
C TYR A 230 -15.71 4.57 -13.23
N SER A 231 -15.13 5.23 -12.22
CA SER A 231 -13.76 4.98 -11.77
C SER A 231 -13.61 3.63 -11.07
N ARG A 232 -14.65 3.14 -10.39
CA ARG A 232 -14.67 1.81 -9.76
C ARG A 232 -14.40 0.68 -10.76
N LYS A 233 -14.86 0.81 -12.01
CA LYS A 233 -14.58 -0.17 -13.08
C LYS A 233 -13.07 -0.32 -13.30
N LEU A 234 -12.36 0.80 -13.40
CA LEU A 234 -10.91 0.82 -13.60
C LEU A 234 -10.16 0.30 -12.36
N VAL A 235 -10.57 0.68 -11.15
CA VAL A 235 -10.00 0.13 -9.90
C VAL A 235 -10.11 -1.39 -9.88
N ASN A 236 -11.30 -1.92 -10.19
CA ASN A 236 -11.53 -3.36 -10.20
C ASN A 236 -10.74 -4.08 -11.30
N ASP A 237 -10.49 -3.43 -12.44
CA ASP A 237 -9.66 -4.01 -13.51
C ASP A 237 -8.22 -4.26 -13.04
N TYR A 238 -7.57 -3.24 -12.45
CA TYR A 238 -6.22 -3.38 -11.90
C TYR A 238 -6.14 -4.42 -10.78
N VAL A 239 -7.16 -4.50 -9.92
CA VAL A 239 -7.23 -5.52 -8.86
C VAL A 239 -7.38 -6.92 -9.45
N LYS A 240 -8.26 -7.08 -10.45
CA LYS A 240 -8.45 -8.37 -11.15
C LYS A 240 -7.19 -8.82 -11.90
N GLY A 241 -6.41 -7.86 -12.40
CA GLY A 241 -5.12 -8.11 -13.05
C GLY A 241 -4.00 -8.54 -12.11
N GLY A 242 -4.20 -8.45 -10.78
CA GLY A 242 -3.14 -8.69 -9.78
C GLY A 242 -2.13 -7.54 -9.65
N GLU A 243 -2.36 -6.44 -10.38
CA GLU A 243 -1.49 -5.25 -10.37
C GLU A 243 -1.66 -4.47 -9.06
N ALA A 244 -2.86 -4.50 -8.46
CA ALA A 244 -3.18 -3.78 -7.23
C ALA A 244 -3.88 -4.64 -6.17
N GLU A 245 -3.55 -4.39 -4.91
CA GLU A 245 -4.30 -4.85 -3.74
C GLU A 245 -5.27 -3.74 -3.27
N LEU A 246 -6.52 -4.09 -2.95
CA LEU A 246 -7.55 -3.13 -2.55
C LEU A 246 -7.97 -3.30 -1.09
N VAL A 247 -7.76 -2.25 -0.31
CA VAL A 247 -8.19 -2.10 1.08
C VAL A 247 -9.44 -1.25 1.11
N ARG A 248 -10.50 -1.75 1.76
CA ARG A 248 -11.76 -0.99 1.93
C ARG A 248 -11.90 -0.58 3.38
N PHE A 249 -12.10 0.71 3.61
CA PHE A 249 -12.43 1.20 4.94
C PHE A 249 -13.90 0.94 5.26
N SER A 250 -14.21 0.79 6.55
CA SER A 250 -15.59 0.68 6.99
C SER A 250 -16.40 1.93 6.63
N ARG A 251 -17.69 1.73 6.36
CA ARG A 251 -18.67 2.81 6.22
C ARG A 251 -19.15 3.34 7.57
N GLU A 252 -18.89 2.60 8.64
CA GLU A 252 -19.23 2.99 10.01
C GLU A 252 -18.15 3.92 10.59
N GLN A 253 -18.51 4.66 11.65
CA GLN A 253 -17.57 5.49 12.43
C GLN A 253 -16.76 6.46 11.57
N ASP A 254 -17.50 7.24 10.78
CA ASP A 254 -16.87 8.12 9.82
C ASP A 254 -16.13 9.28 10.48
N ARG A 255 -15.16 9.82 9.73
CA ARG A 255 -14.34 10.97 10.07
C ARG A 255 -14.23 11.88 8.85
N PRO A 256 -13.78 13.13 9.00
CA PRO A 256 -13.52 13.98 7.84
C PRO A 256 -12.70 13.23 6.79
N LEU A 257 -13.15 13.23 5.53
CA LEU A 257 -12.67 12.29 4.51
C LEU A 257 -11.14 12.29 4.36
N ARG A 258 -10.51 13.46 4.42
CA ARG A 258 -9.06 13.63 4.36
C ARG A 258 -8.31 12.91 5.49
N ASN A 259 -8.94 12.71 6.64
CA ASN A 259 -8.32 12.05 7.79
C ASN A 259 -8.16 10.53 7.61
N TRP A 260 -8.84 9.92 6.62
CA TRP A 260 -8.60 8.52 6.24
C TRP A 260 -7.18 8.28 5.72
N GLN A 261 -6.51 9.33 5.23
CA GLN A 261 -5.11 9.27 4.83
C GLN A 261 -4.19 8.86 6.00
N HIS A 262 -4.54 9.22 7.24
CA HIS A 262 -3.75 8.80 8.40
C HIS A 262 -3.80 7.29 8.62
N VAL A 263 -4.97 6.68 8.46
CA VAL A 263 -5.13 5.22 8.57
C VAL A 263 -4.37 4.52 7.45
N ALA A 264 -4.56 4.98 6.21
CA ALA A 264 -3.90 4.39 5.04
C ALA A 264 -2.37 4.45 5.13
N VAL A 265 -1.81 5.56 5.62
CA VAL A 265 -0.36 5.68 5.79
C VAL A 265 0.17 4.65 6.79
N GLN A 266 -0.47 4.50 7.95
CA GLN A 266 -0.03 3.52 8.96
C GLN A 266 -0.19 2.09 8.45
N ASP A 267 -1.34 1.78 7.86
CA ASP A 267 -1.57 0.46 7.32
C ASP A 267 -0.60 0.13 6.20
N CYS A 268 -0.32 1.06 5.27
CA CYS A 268 0.53 0.76 4.13
C CYS A 268 2.01 0.59 4.51
N ILE A 269 2.47 1.26 5.57
CA ILE A 269 3.79 0.97 6.16
C ILE A 269 3.87 -0.51 6.55
N GLN A 270 2.81 -1.05 7.18
CA GLN A 270 2.79 -2.45 7.60
C GLN A 270 2.53 -3.39 6.42
N ARG A 271 1.53 -3.10 5.60
CA ARG A 271 1.14 -3.89 4.42
C ARG A 271 2.28 -4.10 3.46
N SER A 272 3.08 -3.06 3.19
CA SER A 272 4.20 -3.15 2.27
C SER A 272 5.49 -3.66 2.91
N ARG A 273 5.58 -3.72 4.25
CA ARG A 273 6.77 -4.23 4.94
C ARG A 273 6.95 -5.71 4.66
N HIS A 274 8.16 -6.09 4.26
CA HIS A 274 8.50 -7.44 3.79
C HIS A 274 7.69 -7.92 2.56
N HIS A 275 6.89 -7.04 1.94
CA HIS A 275 6.21 -7.32 0.68
C HIS A 275 6.83 -6.56 -0.49
N SER A 276 7.34 -5.36 -0.21
CA SER A 276 8.17 -4.58 -1.13
C SER A 276 9.51 -4.25 -0.49
N ARG A 277 10.56 -4.14 -1.32
CA ARG A 277 11.86 -3.63 -0.88
C ARG A 277 11.79 -2.13 -0.61
N TYR A 278 11.14 -1.38 -1.49
CA TYR A 278 10.88 0.06 -1.33
C TYR A 278 9.43 0.39 -1.65
N THR A 279 8.90 1.42 -0.99
CA THR A 279 7.49 1.81 -1.14
C THR A 279 7.34 3.31 -1.32
N ILE A 280 6.71 3.72 -2.40
CA ILE A 280 6.34 5.11 -2.69
C ILE A 280 5.04 5.44 -1.97
N PHE A 281 4.95 6.61 -1.34
CA PHE A 281 3.70 7.17 -0.86
C PHE A 281 3.36 8.39 -1.73
N SER A 282 2.26 8.30 -2.47
CA SER A 282 1.87 9.27 -3.51
C SER A 282 0.37 9.54 -3.48
N ASP A 283 -0.02 10.73 -3.94
CA ASP A 283 -1.40 11.08 -4.23
C ASP A 283 -1.69 10.90 -5.74
N LEU A 284 -2.98 10.99 -6.13
CA LEU A 284 -3.45 10.72 -7.50
C LEU A 284 -2.89 11.70 -8.55
N ASP A 285 -2.66 12.92 -8.14
CA ASP A 285 -2.23 14.08 -8.91
C ASP A 285 -0.70 14.23 -8.96
N GLU A 286 0.05 13.15 -8.75
CA GLU A 286 1.50 13.22 -8.64
C GLU A 286 2.26 12.21 -9.49
N ARG A 287 3.33 12.67 -10.13
CA ARG A 287 4.24 11.87 -10.96
C ARG A 287 5.68 12.12 -10.55
N ILE A 288 6.33 11.12 -9.98
CA ILE A 288 7.77 11.20 -9.71
C ILE A 288 8.54 10.96 -11.01
N LEU A 289 9.49 11.86 -11.30
CA LEU A 289 10.38 11.77 -12.44
C LEU A 289 11.84 11.72 -11.97
N PRO A 290 12.61 10.67 -12.32
CA PRO A 290 14.06 10.71 -12.27
C PRO A 290 14.58 11.58 -13.42
N LEU A 291 15.51 12.49 -13.13
CA LEU A 291 16.05 13.42 -14.12
C LEU A 291 17.38 12.95 -14.71
N LYS A 292 18.09 12.05 -14.02
CA LYS A 292 19.39 11.49 -14.44
C LYS A 292 19.37 9.99 -14.71
N ASP A 293 18.24 9.31 -14.47
CA ASP A 293 18.08 7.88 -14.64
C ASP A 293 16.87 7.59 -15.54
N ASN A 294 16.87 6.46 -16.25
CA ASN A 294 15.78 6.12 -17.18
C ASN A 294 14.46 5.79 -16.47
N ARG A 295 14.54 5.17 -15.28
CA ARG A 295 13.37 4.77 -14.48
C ARG A 295 13.60 5.05 -13.01
N LEU A 296 12.52 5.31 -12.28
CA LEU A 296 12.56 5.62 -10.86
C LEU A 296 13.18 4.49 -10.03
N VAL A 297 12.88 3.24 -10.37
CA VAL A 297 13.48 2.08 -9.69
C VAL A 297 15.01 2.07 -9.78
N ASP A 298 15.58 2.54 -10.89
CA ASP A 298 17.03 2.60 -11.09
C ASP A 298 17.65 3.70 -10.20
N TYR A 299 16.99 4.86 -10.12
CA TYR A 299 17.36 5.94 -9.20
C TYR A 299 17.29 5.52 -7.72
N VAL A 300 16.19 4.86 -7.32
CA VAL A 300 15.98 4.36 -5.95
C VAL A 300 17.03 3.32 -5.61
N ALA A 301 17.29 2.36 -6.50
CA ALA A 301 18.32 1.34 -6.31
C ALA A 301 19.70 1.99 -6.16
N ARG A 302 20.08 2.90 -7.07
CA ARG A 302 21.37 3.61 -7.03
C ARG A 302 21.56 4.41 -5.74
N THR A 303 20.49 4.99 -5.19
CA THR A 303 20.55 5.89 -4.04
C THR A 303 20.44 5.12 -2.71
N MET A 304 19.41 4.30 -2.56
CA MET A 304 19.07 3.65 -1.28
C MET A 304 19.77 2.30 -1.06
N ILE A 305 20.39 1.69 -2.09
CA ILE A 305 21.24 0.49 -1.90
C ILE A 305 22.65 0.90 -1.49
N LYS A 306 23.19 2.00 -2.05
CA LYS A 306 24.56 2.44 -1.77
C LYS A 306 24.79 2.83 -0.32
N ASP A 307 23.78 3.40 0.32
CA ASP A 307 23.83 3.75 1.73
C ASP A 307 22.82 2.91 2.52
N ALA A 308 23.36 1.92 3.25
CA ALA A 308 22.58 1.00 4.05
C ALA A 308 21.86 1.69 5.23
N ALA A 309 22.23 2.93 5.60
CA ALA A 309 21.57 3.71 6.64
C ALA A 309 20.31 4.45 6.12
N LEU A 310 20.07 4.54 4.80
CA LEU A 310 18.93 5.29 4.28
C LEU A 310 17.60 4.54 4.42
N GLY A 311 16.75 4.98 5.35
CA GLY A 311 15.37 4.48 5.50
C GLY A 311 14.34 5.22 4.66
N MET A 312 14.66 6.43 4.20
CA MET A 312 13.73 7.32 3.49
C MET A 312 14.47 8.14 2.43
N LEU A 313 13.85 8.29 1.27
CA LEU A 313 14.15 9.33 0.29
C LEU A 313 12.97 10.31 0.21
N GLU A 314 13.21 11.59 0.45
CA GLU A 314 12.25 12.68 0.32
C GLU A 314 12.45 13.42 -1.00
N LEU A 315 11.37 13.63 -1.74
CA LEU A 315 11.34 14.24 -3.07
C LEU A 315 10.58 15.57 -2.99
N LYS A 316 11.14 16.60 -3.63
CA LYS A 316 10.55 17.94 -3.67
C LYS A 316 9.50 18.02 -4.78
N PRO A 317 8.34 18.64 -4.54
CA PRO A 317 7.37 18.84 -5.60
C PRO A 317 7.69 20.06 -6.45
N LYS A 318 7.46 19.92 -7.75
CA LYS A 318 7.35 20.99 -8.74
C LYS A 318 5.87 21.09 -9.11
N LEU A 319 5.28 22.24 -8.86
CA LEU A 319 3.84 22.44 -9.00
C LEU A 319 3.49 22.72 -10.45
N ILE A 320 2.59 21.92 -11.02
CA ILE A 320 2.11 22.05 -12.39
C ILE A 320 0.67 22.54 -12.35
N GLN A 321 0.39 23.67 -13.00
CA GLN A 321 -0.93 24.29 -12.96
C GLN A 321 -1.90 23.56 -13.88
N ARG A 322 -3.00 23.06 -13.31
CA ARG A 322 -4.14 22.52 -14.05
C ARG A 322 -5.04 23.67 -14.48
N THR A 323 -5.26 23.78 -15.79
CA THR A 323 -6.04 24.85 -16.43
C THR A 323 -7.38 24.37 -16.98
N ARG A 324 -7.68 23.07 -16.85
CA ARG A 324 -8.90 22.43 -17.34
C ARG A 324 -9.39 21.37 -16.36
N ASP A 325 -10.70 21.21 -16.33
CA ASP A 325 -11.36 20.16 -15.55
C ASP A 325 -11.09 18.77 -16.13
N ALA A 326 -11.18 17.76 -15.27
CA ALA A 326 -11.10 16.37 -15.68
C ALA A 326 -12.39 15.96 -16.42
N PRO A 327 -12.29 15.16 -17.50
CA PRO A 327 -13.44 14.67 -18.23
C PRO A 327 -14.25 13.68 -17.38
N THR A 328 -15.56 13.67 -17.57
CA THR A 328 -16.47 12.76 -16.87
C THR A 328 -16.49 11.37 -17.50
N VAL A 329 -16.20 11.27 -18.81
CA VAL A 329 -16.22 10.03 -19.58
C VAL A 329 -15.05 9.95 -20.56
N TYR A 330 -14.65 8.72 -20.91
CA TYR A 330 -13.68 8.42 -21.95
C TYR A 330 -14.36 8.14 -23.28
N GLU A 331 -14.00 8.89 -24.33
CA GLU A 331 -14.56 8.80 -25.70
C GLU A 331 -13.45 8.52 -26.74
N GLY A 332 -12.38 7.85 -26.32
CA GLY A 332 -11.24 7.52 -27.17
C GLY A 332 -10.07 8.49 -27.08
N ALA A 333 -9.13 8.38 -28.03
CA ALA A 333 -7.88 9.15 -28.04
C ALA A 333 -8.08 10.67 -27.95
N GLY A 334 -9.16 11.20 -28.54
CA GLY A 334 -9.49 12.62 -28.48
C GLY A 334 -9.71 13.12 -27.05
N THR A 335 -10.26 12.31 -26.14
CA THR A 335 -10.36 12.66 -24.72
C THR A 335 -8.97 12.82 -24.10
N LEU A 336 -8.02 11.93 -24.41
CA LEU A 336 -6.67 11.98 -23.84
C LEU A 336 -5.87 13.16 -24.38
N LEU A 337 -5.94 13.41 -25.69
CA LEU A 337 -5.27 14.54 -26.31
C LEU A 337 -5.68 15.90 -25.71
N ASN A 338 -6.90 15.98 -25.16
CA ASN A 338 -7.44 17.21 -24.60
C ASN A 338 -7.33 17.33 -23.07
N HIS A 339 -7.16 16.22 -22.35
CA HIS A 339 -7.27 16.18 -20.89
C HIS A 339 -6.17 15.43 -20.14
N LEU A 340 -5.34 14.62 -20.79
CA LEU A 340 -4.31 13.82 -20.11
C LEU A 340 -3.26 14.76 -19.46
N PRO A 341 -3.16 14.84 -18.11
CA PRO A 341 -2.37 15.88 -17.44
C PRO A 341 -0.92 16.01 -17.91
N THR A 342 -0.25 14.88 -18.11
CA THR A 342 1.14 14.82 -18.60
C THR A 342 1.31 15.39 -20.02
N LEU A 343 0.23 15.43 -20.81
CA LEU A 343 0.24 15.94 -22.17
C LEU A 343 -0.22 17.40 -22.28
N VAL A 344 -1.14 17.86 -21.41
CA VAL A 344 -1.83 19.15 -21.63
C VAL A 344 -1.45 20.25 -20.64
N PHE A 345 -0.80 19.91 -19.52
CA PHE A 345 -0.37 20.90 -18.53
C PHE A 345 1.16 21.03 -18.51
N HIS A 346 1.64 22.24 -18.80
CA HIS A 346 3.07 22.55 -18.93
C HIS A 346 3.52 23.75 -18.11
N THR A 347 2.58 24.57 -17.63
CA THR A 347 2.90 25.74 -16.83
C THR A 347 3.29 25.31 -15.44
N THR A 348 4.52 25.60 -15.03
CA THR A 348 5.02 25.29 -13.69
C THR A 348 5.15 26.55 -12.85
N MET A 349 4.82 26.41 -11.58
CA MET A 349 5.24 27.35 -10.53
C MET A 349 6.59 26.87 -9.96
N ALA A 350 7.24 27.70 -9.14
CA ALA A 350 8.51 27.36 -8.50
C ALA A 350 8.47 26.01 -7.76
N VAL A 351 9.66 25.41 -7.57
CA VAL A 351 9.82 24.20 -6.76
C VAL A 351 9.49 24.54 -5.31
N ALA A 352 8.60 23.77 -4.68
CA ALA A 352 8.17 24.10 -3.34
C ALA A 352 9.33 24.02 -2.32
N PRO A 353 9.37 24.91 -1.33
CA PRO A 353 10.33 24.83 -0.23
C PRO A 353 10.28 23.49 0.49
N ARG A 354 11.38 23.14 1.16
CA ARG A 354 11.48 21.89 1.94
C ARG A 354 10.28 21.74 2.90
N GLY A 355 9.72 20.54 2.96
CA GLY A 355 8.58 20.21 3.83
C GLY A 355 7.19 20.53 3.28
N HIS A 356 7.07 21.25 2.16
CA HIS A 356 5.78 21.56 1.54
C HIS A 356 5.46 20.52 0.46
N GLY A 357 4.47 19.66 0.70
CA GLY A 357 4.01 18.68 -0.29
C GLY A 357 5.05 17.63 -0.69
N ALA A 358 6.10 17.42 0.11
CA ALA A 358 7.15 16.46 -0.22
C ALA A 358 6.62 15.01 -0.22
N ARG A 359 7.02 14.22 -1.23
CA ARG A 359 6.69 12.80 -1.32
C ARG A 359 7.87 11.93 -0.96
N ARG A 360 7.58 10.69 -0.56
CA ARG A 360 8.58 9.84 0.09
C ARG A 360 8.59 8.46 -0.50
N ILE A 361 9.80 7.94 -0.64
CA ILE A 361 10.07 6.54 -0.95
C ILE A 361 10.73 5.95 0.30
N LEU A 362 10.15 4.90 0.87
CA LEU A 362 10.58 4.32 2.14
C LEU A 362 11.14 2.91 1.93
N ASP A 363 12.18 2.55 2.68
CA ASP A 363 12.35 1.17 3.11
C ASP A 363 11.53 0.99 4.40
N THR A 364 10.37 0.36 4.30
CA THR A 364 9.44 0.24 5.43
C THR A 364 9.98 -0.66 6.55
N LYS A 365 11.08 -1.39 6.34
CA LYS A 365 11.78 -2.11 7.42
C LYS A 365 12.59 -1.17 8.32
N ARG A 366 12.89 0.05 7.85
CA ARG A 366 13.73 1.06 8.52
C ARG A 366 12.92 2.19 9.18
N VAL A 367 11.62 2.20 8.95
CA VAL A 367 10.69 3.24 9.42
C VAL A 367 9.66 2.64 10.37
N LEU A 368 9.43 3.29 11.51
CA LEU A 368 8.39 2.89 12.46
C LEU A 368 7.10 3.69 12.28
N LEU A 369 7.22 5.01 12.08
CA LEU A 369 6.08 5.92 12.07
C LEU A 369 6.26 7.05 11.05
N MET A 370 5.29 7.18 10.16
CA MET A 370 5.11 8.34 9.28
C MET A 370 3.73 8.94 9.51
N GLN A 371 3.62 10.25 9.69
CA GLN A 371 2.36 10.98 9.56
C GLN A 371 2.17 11.48 8.13
N ASN A 372 1.03 12.13 7.87
CA ASN A 372 0.81 12.72 6.56
C ASN A 372 1.95 13.70 6.21
N HIS A 373 2.62 13.46 5.08
CA HIS A 373 3.78 14.20 4.59
C HIS A 373 4.94 14.44 5.60
N LYS A 374 5.09 13.63 6.67
CA LYS A 374 6.20 13.76 7.62
C LYS A 374 6.59 12.44 8.25
N LEU A 375 7.85 12.04 8.11
CA LEU A 375 8.40 10.93 8.88
C LEU A 375 8.70 11.38 10.32
N LEU A 376 8.26 10.60 11.31
CA LEU A 376 8.47 10.94 12.72
C LEU A 376 9.49 10.03 13.41
N VAL A 377 9.49 8.74 13.08
CA VAL A 377 10.33 7.76 13.79
C VAL A 377 10.93 6.75 12.83
N TYR A 378 12.26 6.67 12.84
CA TYR A 378 13.05 5.60 12.24
C TYR A 378 13.30 4.50 13.29
N PHE A 379 13.60 3.27 12.84
CA PHE A 379 14.34 2.35 13.70
C PHE A 379 15.76 2.90 13.94
N PRO A 380 16.47 2.45 15.00
CA PRO A 380 17.80 2.93 15.31
C PRO A 380 18.75 2.87 14.10
N ASP A 381 19.69 3.80 14.04
CA ASP A 381 20.77 3.90 13.05
C ASP A 381 20.34 4.24 11.60
N TYR A 382 19.04 4.45 11.36
CA TYR A 382 18.54 4.86 10.05
C TYR A 382 18.24 6.36 9.98
N VAL A 383 18.48 6.91 8.79
CA VAL A 383 18.29 8.32 8.48
C VAL A 383 17.53 8.48 7.16
N GLY A 384 17.13 9.71 6.87
CA GLY A 384 16.50 10.06 5.62
C GLY A 384 17.36 11.01 4.79
N LEU A 385 17.25 10.89 3.48
CA LEU A 385 17.89 11.77 2.51
C LEU A 385 16.82 12.61 1.81
N VAL A 386 17.10 13.91 1.64
CA VAL A 386 16.33 14.75 0.71
C VAL A 386 17.03 14.68 -0.64
N ALA A 387 16.33 14.19 -1.65
CA ALA A 387 16.84 14.12 -3.01
C ALA A 387 17.17 15.53 -3.53
N PRO A 388 18.33 15.70 -4.20
CA PRO A 388 18.59 16.90 -4.99
C PRO A 388 17.50 17.08 -6.06
N ALA A 389 17.05 18.32 -6.24
CA ALA A 389 15.95 18.63 -7.17
C ALA A 389 16.33 18.40 -8.65
N ASP A 390 17.63 18.35 -8.95
CA ASP A 390 18.19 18.01 -10.25
C ASP A 390 18.40 16.50 -10.45
N GLU A 391 18.17 15.66 -9.43
CA GLU A 391 18.18 14.20 -9.56
C GLU A 391 16.79 13.60 -9.69
N ALA A 392 15.83 14.05 -8.88
CA ALA A 392 14.44 13.62 -8.97
C ALA A 392 13.47 14.66 -8.42
N VAL A 393 12.30 14.74 -9.05
CA VAL A 393 11.25 15.71 -8.71
C VAL A 393 9.87 15.07 -8.78
N VAL A 394 8.94 15.55 -7.95
CA VAL A 394 7.52 15.16 -8.04
C VAL A 394 6.80 16.22 -8.84
N TRP A 395 6.27 15.89 -10.00
CA TRP A 395 5.30 16.74 -10.67
C TRP A 395 3.97 16.62 -9.94
N HIS A 396 3.50 17.72 -9.35
CA HIS A 396 2.27 17.76 -8.55
C HIS A 396 1.27 18.69 -9.23
N TYR A 397 0.19 18.12 -9.76
CA TYR A 397 -0.80 18.83 -10.55
C TYR A 397 -1.84 19.52 -9.67
N VAL A 398 -1.77 20.85 -9.57
CA VAL A 398 -2.64 21.66 -8.69
C VAL A 398 -3.64 22.48 -9.48
N ASP A 399 -4.88 22.57 -9.00
CA ASP A 399 -5.91 23.40 -9.64
C ASP A 399 -5.54 24.89 -9.55
N ALA A 400 -5.69 25.62 -10.65
CA ALA A 400 -5.37 27.05 -10.74
C ALA A 400 -6.14 27.94 -9.72
N ALA A 401 -7.29 27.48 -9.24
CA ALA A 401 -8.03 28.18 -8.18
C ALA A 401 -7.45 27.89 -6.78
N ALA A 402 -6.90 26.70 -6.56
CA ALA A 402 -6.27 26.30 -5.30
C ALA A 402 -4.88 26.93 -5.12
N SER A 403 -4.18 27.25 -6.22
CA SER A 403 -2.89 27.98 -6.18
C SER A 403 -3.01 29.40 -5.62
N ASN A 404 -4.23 29.96 -5.52
CA ASN A 404 -4.50 31.25 -4.88
C ASN A 404 -4.78 31.15 -3.37
N SER A 405 -4.68 29.96 -2.77
CA SER A 405 -4.77 29.80 -1.31
C SER A 405 -3.48 30.29 -0.63
N SER A 406 -3.60 30.86 0.57
CA SER A 406 -2.51 31.53 1.31
C SER A 406 -1.26 30.67 1.52
N SER A 407 -1.39 29.34 1.56
CA SER A 407 -0.27 28.39 1.68
C SER A 407 0.53 28.17 0.40
N LEU A 408 -0.06 28.43 -0.77
CA LEU A 408 0.60 28.35 -2.09
C LEU A 408 1.06 29.72 -2.57
N ALA A 409 0.47 30.80 -2.06
CA ALA A 409 0.94 32.17 -2.25
C ALA A 409 2.35 32.41 -1.67
N GLU A 410 2.73 31.71 -0.59
CA GLU A 410 4.09 31.74 -0.04
C GLU A 410 5.12 30.98 -0.90
N VAL A 411 4.66 30.07 -1.77
CA VAL A 411 5.51 29.16 -2.56
C VAL A 411 5.83 29.70 -3.96
N GLY A 412 5.13 30.74 -4.43
CA GLY A 412 5.22 31.17 -5.83
C GLY A 412 5.04 32.66 -6.10
N SER A 413 5.22 33.56 -5.13
CA SER A 413 4.95 34.99 -5.35
C SER A 413 6.07 35.77 -6.07
N SER A 414 7.23 35.18 -6.34
CA SER A 414 8.40 35.92 -6.90
C SER A 414 9.14 35.26 -8.06
N ASP A 415 8.97 33.95 -8.30
CA ASP A 415 9.65 33.27 -9.41
C ASP A 415 8.76 33.27 -10.67
N PRO A 416 9.32 33.56 -11.87
CA PRO A 416 8.55 33.56 -13.11
C PRO A 416 8.02 32.17 -13.45
N LEU A 417 6.80 32.11 -13.99
CA LEU A 417 6.23 30.88 -14.53
C LEU A 417 7.11 30.36 -15.66
N GLU A 418 7.50 29.08 -15.58
CA GLU A 418 8.23 28.41 -16.66
C GLU A 418 7.29 27.49 -17.44
N ILE A 419 7.65 27.20 -18.68
CA ILE A 419 7.03 26.13 -19.47
C ILE A 419 7.92 24.91 -19.35
N VAL A 420 7.37 23.81 -18.83
CA VAL A 420 8.03 22.51 -18.75
C VAL A 420 7.20 21.45 -19.44
N SER A 421 7.86 20.65 -20.28
CA SER A 421 7.22 19.54 -20.98
C SER A 421 7.59 18.23 -20.30
N TYR A 422 6.63 17.32 -20.28
CA TYR A 422 6.86 15.96 -19.80
C TYR A 422 7.82 15.25 -20.76
N PRO A 423 8.71 14.34 -20.31
CA PRO A 423 9.71 13.74 -21.18
C PRO A 423 9.06 13.02 -22.37
N GLU A 424 9.37 13.45 -23.61
CA GLU A 424 8.67 13.07 -24.84
C GLU A 424 8.51 11.55 -24.99
N LYS A 425 9.61 10.79 -24.94
CA LYS A 425 9.60 9.32 -25.07
C LYS A 425 8.75 8.64 -23.99
N LEU A 426 8.78 9.16 -22.76
CA LEU A 426 7.98 8.63 -21.67
C LEU A 426 6.50 8.98 -21.87
N GLY A 427 6.21 10.22 -22.25
CA GLY A 427 4.87 10.72 -22.52
C GLY A 427 4.18 9.97 -23.66
N GLU A 428 4.89 9.70 -24.75
CA GLU A 428 4.37 8.90 -25.87
C GLU A 428 3.99 7.48 -25.44
N GLN A 429 4.87 6.80 -24.68
CA GLN A 429 4.59 5.45 -24.22
C GLN A 429 3.47 5.44 -23.17
N LEU A 430 3.44 6.43 -22.29
CA LEU A 430 2.38 6.62 -21.30
C LEU A 430 1.03 6.80 -21.98
N PHE A 431 0.94 7.67 -22.98
CA PHE A 431 -0.27 7.90 -23.77
C PHE A 431 -0.79 6.59 -24.37
N ARG A 432 0.08 5.81 -25.04
CA ARG A 432 -0.31 4.52 -25.64
C ARG A 432 -0.82 3.52 -24.61
N ASN A 433 -0.16 3.42 -23.45
CA ASN A 433 -0.56 2.51 -22.38
C ASN A 433 -1.92 2.91 -21.78
N VAL A 434 -2.10 4.21 -21.50
CA VAL A 434 -3.35 4.77 -20.99
C VAL A 434 -4.49 4.51 -21.96
N GLN A 435 -4.30 4.83 -23.25
CA GLN A 435 -5.30 4.60 -24.28
C GLN A 435 -5.69 3.13 -24.36
N ALA A 436 -4.72 2.22 -24.48
CA ALA A 436 -4.97 0.78 -24.58
C ALA A 436 -5.73 0.23 -23.37
N ARG A 437 -5.40 0.69 -22.15
CA ARG A 437 -6.12 0.29 -20.93
C ARG A 437 -7.56 0.77 -20.96
N LEU A 438 -7.80 2.02 -21.31
CA LEU A 438 -9.13 2.62 -21.29
C LEU A 438 -10.03 2.04 -22.40
N ASP A 439 -9.50 1.81 -23.60
CA ASP A 439 -10.22 1.16 -24.69
C ASP A 439 -10.70 -0.23 -24.25
N TYR A 440 -9.83 -1.00 -23.58
CA TYR A 440 -10.18 -2.31 -23.04
C TYR A 440 -11.23 -2.24 -21.92
N VAL A 441 -11.02 -1.39 -20.90
CA VAL A 441 -11.90 -1.32 -19.71
C VAL A 441 -13.29 -0.78 -20.07
N TYR A 442 -13.34 0.25 -20.91
CA TYR A 442 -14.59 0.92 -21.28
C TYR A 442 -15.18 0.41 -22.61
N ARG A 443 -14.56 -0.59 -23.24
CA ARG A 443 -15.04 -1.30 -24.44
C ARG A 443 -15.33 -0.36 -25.61
N ILE A 444 -14.42 0.58 -25.85
CA ILE A 444 -14.46 1.38 -27.07
C ILE A 444 -13.95 0.48 -28.20
N ASN A 445 -14.88 0.00 -29.03
CA ASN A 445 -14.52 -0.67 -30.28
C ASN A 445 -14.37 0.40 -31.36
N TYR A 446 -13.23 0.42 -32.04
CA TYR A 446 -12.97 1.27 -33.20
C TYR A 446 -13.62 0.72 -34.47
#